data_AF-A0A484D100-F1
#
_entry.id   AF-A0A484D100-F1
#
_cell.length_a   1.000
_cell.length_b   1.000
_cell.length_c   1.000
_cell.angle_alpha   90.00
_cell.angle_beta   90.00
_cell.angle_gamma   90.00
#
_symmetry.space_group_name_H-M   'P 1'
#
loop_
_entity.id
_entity.type
_entity.pdbx_description
1 polymer ?
#
loop_
_entity_poly.entity_id
_entity_poly.type
_entity_poly.pdbx_seq_one_letter_code
_entity_poly.pdbx_strand_id
1 'polypeptide(L)'
;MSRTLLWLLASLAFVSLTSLADGAALKLMSAPNLLRVGTAENIFVECQDCTGGNIPVQIHVMNHPAKTRRLTSTSVTLTSERNFQELGQITIPADSFSKAPTMKQYVYLQAQFPDKVLEKVVLVSFQSGYIFIQTDKTLYTPNSKVFLRSGIHSGGFPLAETISTGLWKVVAKFKSNPQQSYSAEFEVKEYVLPSFEVKLIPESSFFYVDSRELTVNIKASYLFGQEVDGMAYVVFGVMQDDHKKSFPSSLQRVQVITYFDDC
;
A
#
# COMPACT_ATOMS: atom_id res chain seq x y z
N MET A 1 15.47 93.48 1.78
CA MET A 1 16.83 93.47 1.19
C MET A 1 17.28 92.01 1.06
N SER A 2 17.63 91.61 -0.18
CA SER A 2 18.49 90.49 -0.64
C SER A 2 18.51 89.16 0.15
N ARG A 3 17.92 88.07 -0.38
CA ARG A 3 18.53 86.95 -1.14
C ARG A 3 19.75 86.29 -0.47
N THR A 4 19.62 85.00 -0.14
CA THR A 4 20.44 83.92 -0.73
C THR A 4 19.92 82.52 -0.38
N LEU A 5 19.68 81.74 -1.44
CA LEU A 5 19.56 80.28 -1.48
C LEU A 5 21.00 79.73 -1.55
N LEU A 6 21.40 78.68 -0.82
CA LEU A 6 22.38 77.69 -1.33
C LEU A 6 22.55 76.45 -0.39
N TRP A 7 22.12 75.30 -0.91
CA TRP A 7 22.78 73.98 -0.98
C TRP A 7 22.77 72.99 0.21
N LEU A 8 22.00 71.91 -0.06
CA LEU A 8 22.32 70.48 0.09
C LEU A 8 23.68 70.10 0.71
N LEU A 9 23.64 69.30 1.77
CA LEU A 9 24.16 67.91 1.82
C LEU A 9 23.99 67.35 3.24
N ALA A 10 22.82 66.77 3.52
CA ALA A 10 22.65 65.86 4.64
C ALA A 10 22.94 64.45 4.13
N SER A 11 24.23 64.10 3.98
CA SER A 11 24.62 62.70 3.84
C SER A 11 24.48 62.04 5.20
N LEU A 12 23.35 61.35 5.41
CA LEU A 12 23.20 60.34 6.44
C LEU A 12 24.36 59.35 6.31
N ALA A 13 25.28 59.37 7.26
CA ALA A 13 26.09 58.21 7.58
C ALA A 13 25.15 57.16 8.19
N PHE A 14 24.34 56.51 7.34
CA PHE A 14 23.81 55.19 7.65
C PHE A 14 25.01 54.27 7.63
N VAL A 15 25.68 54.16 8.78
CA VAL A 15 26.53 53.02 9.08
C VAL A 15 25.57 51.84 9.10
N SER A 16 25.37 51.24 7.93
CA SER A 16 24.84 49.89 7.82
C SER A 16 25.79 49.02 8.62
N LEU A 17 25.40 48.68 9.85
CA LEU A 17 25.84 47.44 10.46
C LEU A 17 25.34 46.32 9.55
N THR A 18 26.08 46.05 8.48
CA THR A 18 26.11 44.73 7.89
C THR A 18 26.69 43.85 8.99
N SER A 19 25.80 43.28 9.80
CA SER A 19 26.09 42.02 10.48
C SER A 19 26.75 41.16 9.42
N LEU A 20 28.05 40.87 9.55
CA LEU A 20 28.60 39.68 8.93
C LEU A 20 27.75 38.55 9.51
N ALA A 21 26.70 38.16 8.79
CA ALA A 21 26.14 36.85 8.96
C ALA A 21 27.34 35.94 8.69
N ASP A 22 27.93 35.45 9.76
CA ASP A 22 29.02 34.50 9.71
C ASP A 22 28.54 33.40 8.75
N GLY A 23 29.16 33.32 7.58
CA GLY A 23 28.79 32.41 6.49
C GLY A 23 29.18 30.98 6.87
N ALA A 24 28.68 30.53 8.01
CA ALA A 24 29.01 29.25 8.60
C ALA A 24 28.35 28.16 7.77
N ALA A 25 29.16 27.21 7.32
CA ALA A 25 28.74 26.09 6.49
C ALA A 25 27.52 25.37 7.11
N LEU A 26 26.43 25.27 6.33
CA LEU A 26 25.18 24.67 6.77
C LEU A 26 25.24 23.15 6.60
N LYS A 27 24.99 22.41 7.68
CA LYS A 27 24.93 20.94 7.65
C LYS A 27 23.50 20.48 7.72
N LEU A 28 23.14 19.55 6.83
CA LEU A 28 21.80 19.00 6.68
C LEU A 28 21.82 17.48 6.86
N MET A 29 20.78 16.97 7.51
CA MET A 29 20.45 15.55 7.57
C MET A 29 18.99 15.39 7.17
N SER A 30 18.70 14.58 6.15
CA SER A 30 17.35 14.24 5.71
C SER A 30 17.14 12.73 5.76
N ALA A 31 15.98 12.33 6.28
CA ALA A 31 15.63 10.94 6.56
C ALA A 31 14.12 10.73 6.41
N PRO A 32 13.67 9.49 6.15
CA PRO A 32 12.26 9.14 6.25
C PRO A 32 11.70 9.47 7.64
N ASN A 33 10.45 9.96 7.70
CA ASN A 33 9.76 10.24 8.96
C ASN A 33 9.44 8.96 9.78
N LEU A 34 9.54 7.80 9.12
CA LEU A 34 9.31 6.49 9.69
C LEU A 34 10.40 5.54 9.18
N LEU A 35 11.14 4.90 10.08
CA LEU A 35 12.20 3.95 9.70
C LEU A 35 11.72 2.51 9.87
N ARG A 36 11.89 1.69 8.83
CA ARG A 36 11.53 0.28 8.88
C ARG A 36 12.63 -0.54 9.53
N VAL A 37 12.23 -1.34 10.50
CA VAL A 37 13.10 -2.27 11.21
C VAL A 37 13.42 -3.46 10.30
N GLY A 38 14.71 -3.81 10.19
CA GLY A 38 15.20 -4.90 9.35
C GLY A 38 15.31 -4.57 7.86
N THR A 39 14.91 -3.36 7.44
CA THR A 39 15.04 -2.87 6.07
C THR A 39 16.15 -1.83 6.01
N ALA A 40 16.92 -1.86 4.94
CA ALA A 40 17.95 -0.87 4.68
C ALA A 40 17.31 0.44 4.20
N GLU A 41 17.48 1.51 4.97
CA GLU A 41 16.92 2.84 4.70
C GLU A 41 18.05 3.81 4.35
N ASN A 42 17.77 4.76 3.47
CA ASN A 42 18.74 5.77 3.03
C ASN A 42 18.61 7.05 3.84
N ILE A 43 19.72 7.52 4.38
CA ILE A 43 19.84 8.80 5.10
C ILE A 43 20.73 9.71 4.29
N PHE A 44 20.20 10.88 3.92
CA PHE A 44 20.93 11.89 3.18
C PHE A 44 21.64 12.85 4.14
N VAL A 45 22.91 13.11 3.86
CA VAL A 45 23.70 14.11 4.58
C VAL A 45 24.40 15.03 3.60
N GLU A 46 24.45 16.31 3.93
CA GLU A 46 25.02 17.36 3.09
C GLU A 46 25.70 18.41 3.96
N CYS A 47 26.78 19.00 3.43
CA CYS A 47 27.31 20.26 3.93
C CYS A 47 27.34 21.32 2.82
N GLN A 48 26.53 22.36 2.98
CA GLN A 48 26.49 23.55 2.13
C GLN A 48 27.55 24.54 2.55
N ASP A 49 28.16 25.20 1.56
CA ASP A 49 29.25 26.17 1.75
C ASP A 49 30.48 25.60 2.48
N CYS A 50 30.59 24.26 2.56
CA CYS A 50 31.79 23.59 3.02
C CYS A 50 32.91 23.73 1.98
N THR A 51 34.09 24.13 2.43
CA THR A 51 35.30 24.21 1.61
C THR A 51 36.42 23.41 2.28
N GLY A 52 37.36 22.89 1.49
CA GLY A 52 38.51 22.14 1.99
C GLY A 52 38.41 20.63 1.77
N GLY A 53 38.96 19.86 2.72
CA GLY A 53 39.15 18.43 2.58
C GLY A 53 37.90 17.58 2.79
N ASN A 54 38.05 16.27 2.57
CA ASN A 54 37.00 15.29 2.77
C ASN A 54 36.43 15.33 4.20
N ILE A 55 35.11 15.30 4.34
CA ILE A 55 34.42 15.39 5.63
C ILE A 55 33.83 14.01 5.95
N PRO A 56 34.40 13.26 6.91
CA PRO A 56 33.81 12.01 7.37
C PRO A 56 32.57 12.30 8.23
N VAL A 57 31.46 11.64 7.92
CA VAL A 57 30.21 11.72 8.66
C VAL A 57 29.82 10.33 9.16
N GLN A 58 29.58 10.23 10.46
CA GLN A 58 29.17 8.99 11.12
C GLN A 58 27.67 9.02 11.39
N ILE A 59 26.90 8.21 10.67
CA ILE A 59 25.46 8.11 10.84
C ILE A 59 25.18 6.94 11.78
N HIS A 60 24.48 7.18 12.88
CA HIS A 60 24.20 6.14 13.86
C HIS A 60 22.82 6.28 14.49
N VAL A 61 22.30 5.15 14.97
CA VAL A 61 20.99 5.07 15.62
C VAL A 61 21.18 4.67 17.07
N MET A 62 20.63 5.45 17.99
CA MET A 62 20.65 5.18 19.43
C MET A 62 19.27 4.77 19.93
N ASN A 63 19.24 3.96 21.00
CA ASN A 63 18.00 3.57 21.66
C ASN A 63 17.27 4.76 22.29
N HIS A 64 15.95 4.73 22.28
CA HIS A 64 15.09 5.69 22.98
C HIS A 64 14.36 5.00 24.16
N PRO A 65 14.10 5.69 25.28
CA PRO A 65 14.48 7.07 25.58
C PRO A 65 15.90 7.20 26.15
N ALA A 66 16.50 6.11 26.64
CA ALA A 66 17.71 6.17 27.45
C ALA A 66 18.96 6.72 26.74
N LYS A 67 19.04 6.61 25.40
CA LYS A 67 20.19 7.05 24.58
C LYS A 67 21.54 6.51 25.09
N THR A 68 21.56 5.29 25.60
CA THR A 68 22.74 4.63 26.18
C THR A 68 23.41 3.62 25.25
N ARG A 69 22.67 3.08 24.28
CA ARG A 69 23.10 2.00 23.41
C ARG A 69 22.98 2.40 21.95
N ARG A 70 24.08 2.26 21.22
CA ARG A 70 24.11 2.32 19.76
C ARG A 70 23.53 1.03 19.18
N LEU A 71 22.48 1.17 18.38
CA LEU A 71 21.79 0.05 17.72
C LEU A 71 22.48 -0.36 16.43
N THR A 72 22.91 0.62 15.63
CA THR A 72 23.56 0.42 14.34
C THR A 72 24.29 1.70 13.91
N SER A 73 25.21 1.60 12.96
CA SER A 73 25.94 2.74 12.40
C SER A 73 26.45 2.47 10.99
N THR A 74 26.63 3.53 10.23
CA THR A 74 27.29 3.56 8.92
C THR A 74 28.13 4.83 8.80
N SER A 75 29.07 4.86 7.85
CA SER A 75 29.96 5.99 7.64
C SER A 75 29.94 6.39 6.18
N VAL A 76 29.88 7.70 5.92
CA VAL A 76 30.02 8.27 4.58
C VAL A 76 31.06 9.39 4.61
N THR A 77 31.68 9.66 3.47
CA THR A 77 32.67 10.72 3.33
C THR A 77 32.20 11.72 2.30
N LEU A 78 31.95 12.95 2.71
CA LEU A 78 31.55 14.03 1.84
C LEU A 78 32.79 14.59 1.15
N THR A 79 32.79 14.61 -0.19
CA THR A 79 33.92 15.06 -1.01
C THR A 79 33.50 16.23 -1.89
N SER A 80 34.45 17.08 -2.29
CA SER A 80 34.21 18.19 -3.21
C SER A 80 33.73 17.69 -4.59
N GLU A 81 34.23 16.55 -5.05
CA GLU A 81 33.80 15.88 -6.30
C GLU A 81 32.30 15.56 -6.32
N ARG A 82 31.71 15.32 -5.14
CA ARG A 82 30.28 15.02 -4.98
C ARG A 82 29.50 16.19 -4.38
N ASN A 83 30.03 17.42 -4.45
CA ASN A 83 29.40 18.61 -3.86
C ASN A 83 29.09 18.47 -2.35
N PHE A 84 29.93 17.74 -1.61
CA PHE A 84 29.77 17.48 -0.19
C PHE A 84 28.40 16.91 0.22
N GLN A 85 27.82 16.03 -0.61
CA GLN A 85 26.57 15.31 -0.33
C GLN A 85 26.73 13.80 -0.55
N GLU A 86 26.07 13.00 0.27
CA GLU A 86 26.09 11.53 0.15
C GLU A 86 24.87 10.87 0.82
N LEU A 87 24.52 9.66 0.35
CA LEU A 87 23.53 8.80 0.99
C LEU A 87 24.20 7.69 1.80
N GLY A 88 23.93 7.66 3.10
CA GLY A 88 24.30 6.55 3.98
C GLY A 88 23.16 5.56 4.14
N GLN A 89 23.43 4.28 3.85
CA GLN A 89 22.45 3.22 4.05
C GLN A 89 22.57 2.64 5.47
N ILE A 90 21.45 2.55 6.18
CA ILE A 90 21.38 2.07 7.56
C ILE A 90 20.26 1.06 7.75
N THR A 91 20.53 -0.03 8.47
CA THR A 91 19.56 -1.08 8.78
C THR A 91 19.39 -1.19 10.29
N ILE A 92 18.16 -0.95 10.77
CA ILE A 92 17.85 -1.04 12.20
C ILE A 92 17.61 -2.51 12.58
N PRO A 93 18.33 -3.07 13.58
CA PRO A 93 18.17 -4.48 13.97
C PRO A 93 16.85 -4.72 14.71
N ALA A 94 16.16 -5.81 14.36
CA ALA A 94 14.82 -6.12 14.90
C ALA A 94 14.83 -6.57 16.36
N ASP A 95 15.92 -7.18 16.83
CA ASP A 95 15.98 -7.82 18.15
C ASP A 95 15.97 -6.81 19.31
N SER A 96 16.15 -5.52 19.00
CA SER A 96 16.22 -4.45 20.01
C SER A 96 14.86 -3.86 20.37
N PHE A 97 13.76 -4.35 19.77
CA PHE A 97 12.44 -3.74 19.88
C PHE A 97 11.35 -4.74 20.26
N SER A 98 10.35 -4.26 21.00
CA SER A 98 9.15 -5.03 21.32
C SER A 98 8.29 -5.25 20.08
N LYS A 99 7.81 -6.48 19.87
CA LYS A 99 6.90 -6.82 18.75
C LYS A 99 5.41 -6.60 19.09
N ALA A 100 5.12 -5.86 20.17
CA ALA A 100 3.75 -5.55 20.55
C ALA A 100 3.12 -4.55 19.56
N PRO A 101 1.96 -4.85 18.94
CA PRO A 101 1.41 -4.10 17.81
C PRO A 101 0.96 -2.67 18.15
N THR A 102 0.63 -2.42 19.41
CA THR A 102 0.10 -1.14 19.88
C THR A 102 1.20 -0.21 20.40
N MET A 103 2.44 -0.70 20.54
CA MET A 103 3.52 0.05 21.17
C MET A 103 4.29 0.87 20.12
N LYS A 104 4.10 2.19 20.16
CA LYS A 104 4.94 3.13 19.42
C LYS A 104 6.34 3.14 20.03
N GLN A 105 7.33 2.86 19.21
CA GLN A 105 8.74 2.85 19.60
C GLN A 105 9.51 3.83 18.74
N TYR A 106 10.52 4.46 19.33
CA TYR A 106 11.28 5.52 18.70
C TYR A 106 12.77 5.20 18.76
N VAL A 107 13.55 5.91 17.96
CA VAL A 107 15.00 5.91 18.01
C VAL A 107 15.51 7.34 17.85
N TYR A 108 16.72 7.59 18.34
CA TYR A 108 17.47 8.79 17.96
C TYR A 108 18.31 8.46 16.73
N LEU A 109 18.04 9.14 15.62
CA LEU A 109 18.89 9.14 14.43
C LEU A 109 19.86 10.31 14.52
N GLN A 110 21.15 10.03 14.39
CA GLN A 110 22.21 11.02 14.51
C GLN A 110 23.14 11.00 13.30
N ALA A 111 23.48 12.17 12.79
CA ALA A 111 24.58 12.38 11.86
C ALA A 111 25.67 13.19 12.57
N GLN A 112 26.79 12.53 12.86
CA GLN A 112 27.96 13.11 13.51
C GLN A 112 28.93 13.60 12.44
N PHE A 113 28.94 14.92 12.23
CA PHE A 113 30.02 15.62 11.54
C PHE A 113 31.18 15.83 12.52
N PRO A 114 32.39 16.21 12.04
CA PRO A 114 33.55 16.40 12.91
C PRO A 114 33.35 17.42 14.04
N ASP A 115 32.56 18.46 13.78
CA ASP A 115 32.35 19.62 14.66
C ASP A 115 30.90 19.75 15.14
N LYS A 116 29.95 18.98 14.58
CA LYS A 116 28.53 19.10 14.90
C LYS A 116 27.80 17.77 14.84
N VAL A 117 26.84 17.59 15.74
CA VAL A 117 25.91 16.46 15.71
C VAL A 117 24.53 16.97 15.33
N LEU A 118 23.95 16.40 14.27
CA LEU A 118 22.54 16.58 13.96
C LEU A 118 21.77 15.39 14.54
N GLU A 119 20.65 15.65 15.19
CA GLU A 119 19.84 14.62 15.85
C GLU A 119 18.36 14.79 15.53
N LYS A 120 17.67 13.66 15.31
CA LYS A 120 16.22 13.62 15.18
C LYS A 120 15.65 12.38 15.87
N VAL A 121 14.56 12.55 16.61
CA VAL A 121 13.75 11.43 17.10
C VAL A 121 12.85 10.95 15.98
N VAL A 122 12.91 9.66 15.66
CA VAL A 122 12.17 9.05 14.54
C VAL A 122 11.38 7.85 15.05
N LEU A 123 10.14 7.69 14.56
CA LEU A 123 9.30 6.53 14.86
C LEU A 123 9.79 5.31 14.08
N VAL A 124 9.76 4.13 14.69
CA VAL A 124 10.09 2.86 13.99
C VAL A 124 8.83 2.08 13.60
N SER A 125 8.92 1.36 12.48
CA SER A 125 7.86 0.47 11.99
C SER A 125 8.40 -0.94 11.72
N PHE A 126 7.60 -1.94 12.04
CA PHE A 126 7.88 -3.35 11.73
C PHE A 126 7.32 -3.78 10.37
N GLN A 127 6.79 -2.84 9.58
CA GLN A 127 6.25 -3.15 8.26
C GLN A 127 7.38 -3.52 7.30
N SER A 128 7.64 -4.82 7.15
CA SER A 128 8.74 -5.35 6.34
C SER A 128 8.40 -5.50 4.85
N GLY A 129 7.15 -5.22 4.44
CA GLY A 129 6.71 -5.36 3.05
C GLY A 129 5.21 -5.65 2.93
N TYR A 130 4.85 -6.39 1.88
CA TYR A 130 3.48 -6.85 1.61
C TYR A 130 3.50 -8.31 1.16
N ILE A 131 2.49 -9.09 1.53
CA ILE A 131 2.27 -10.44 1.01
C ILE A 131 1.01 -10.42 0.15
N PHE A 132 1.13 -10.89 -1.08
CA PHE A 132 0.00 -11.15 -1.97
C PHE A 132 -0.19 -12.66 -2.07
N ILE A 133 -1.43 -13.12 -1.87
CA ILE A 133 -1.78 -14.54 -1.93
C ILE A 133 -2.65 -14.73 -3.18
N GLN A 134 -2.21 -15.61 -4.08
CA GLN A 134 -2.93 -15.93 -5.31
C GLN A 134 -3.19 -17.44 -5.38
N THR A 135 -4.45 -17.81 -5.22
CA THR A 135 -4.94 -19.16 -5.50
C THR A 135 -5.15 -19.35 -6.99
N ASP A 136 -5.17 -20.60 -7.47
CA ASP A 136 -5.44 -20.90 -8.88
C ASP A 136 -6.91 -20.70 -9.28
N LYS A 137 -7.82 -20.74 -8.30
CA LYS A 137 -9.26 -20.55 -8.47
C LYS A 137 -9.81 -19.83 -7.23
N THR A 138 -10.96 -19.19 -7.37
CA THR A 138 -11.72 -18.61 -6.25
C THR A 138 -12.73 -19.59 -5.65
N LEU A 139 -12.93 -20.75 -6.29
CA LEU A 139 -13.93 -21.75 -5.92
C LEU A 139 -13.39 -23.17 -6.03
N TYR A 140 -13.69 -23.99 -5.03
CA TYR A 140 -13.24 -25.38 -4.93
C TYR A 140 -14.36 -26.32 -4.47
N THR A 141 -14.21 -27.59 -4.83
CA THR A 141 -15.07 -28.67 -4.34
C THR A 141 -14.38 -29.45 -3.24
N PRO A 142 -15.13 -30.17 -2.39
CA PRO A 142 -14.57 -31.24 -1.57
C PRO A 142 -13.71 -32.20 -2.41
N ASN A 143 -12.68 -32.78 -1.80
CA ASN A 143 -11.71 -33.67 -2.46
C ASN A 143 -10.89 -33.04 -3.62
N SER A 144 -10.90 -31.71 -3.77
CA SER A 144 -10.03 -30.99 -4.71
C SER A 144 -8.78 -30.45 -4.01
N LYS A 145 -7.86 -29.85 -4.77
CA LYS A 145 -6.61 -29.29 -4.24
C LYS A 145 -6.53 -27.80 -4.56
N VAL A 146 -6.32 -26.99 -3.53
CA VAL A 146 -6.06 -25.55 -3.65
C VAL A 146 -4.60 -25.35 -4.01
N PHE A 147 -4.28 -24.66 -5.11
CA PHE A 147 -2.90 -24.40 -5.50
C PHE A 147 -2.53 -22.93 -5.37
N LEU A 148 -1.35 -22.69 -4.81
CA LEU A 148 -0.67 -21.39 -4.84
C LEU A 148 0.34 -21.42 -5.99
N ARG A 149 0.04 -20.69 -7.07
CA ARG A 149 0.74 -20.85 -8.36
C ARG A 149 2.14 -20.24 -8.42
N SER A 150 2.40 -19.16 -7.68
CA SER A 150 3.62 -18.37 -7.82
C SER A 150 3.91 -17.53 -6.58
N GLY A 151 5.14 -17.01 -6.51
CA GLY A 151 5.63 -16.12 -5.45
C GLY A 151 6.75 -16.74 -4.63
N ILE A 152 6.93 -16.23 -3.40
CA ILE A 152 7.97 -16.68 -2.46
C ILE A 152 7.70 -18.12 -1.97
N HIS A 153 6.44 -18.56 -2.02
CA HIS A 153 6.03 -19.92 -1.70
C HIS A 153 5.00 -20.44 -2.70
N SER A 154 5.19 -21.66 -3.18
CA SER A 154 4.25 -22.39 -4.03
C SER A 154 3.99 -23.77 -3.44
N GLY A 155 2.80 -24.29 -3.68
CA GLY A 155 2.38 -25.55 -3.11
C GLY A 155 0.90 -25.79 -3.34
N GLY A 156 0.40 -26.93 -2.83
CA GLY A 156 -1.02 -27.15 -2.83
C GLY A 156 -1.53 -27.86 -1.60
N PHE A 157 -2.73 -27.49 -1.20
CA PHE A 157 -3.40 -27.93 0.00
C PHE A 157 -4.60 -28.81 -0.40
N PRO A 158 -4.56 -30.13 -0.11
CA PRO A 158 -5.67 -31.03 -0.43
C PRO A 158 -6.85 -30.74 0.52
N LEU A 159 -8.03 -30.57 -0.05
CA LEU A 159 -9.29 -30.51 0.70
C LEU A 159 -9.78 -31.93 0.96
N ALA A 160 -10.23 -32.18 2.18
CA ALA A 160 -10.82 -33.47 2.54
C ALA A 160 -12.15 -33.70 1.81
N GLU A 161 -12.58 -34.96 1.74
CA GLU A 161 -13.89 -35.34 1.20
C GLU A 161 -15.03 -34.81 2.09
N THR A 162 -14.90 -34.97 3.41
CA THR A 162 -15.80 -34.36 4.39
C THR A 162 -15.16 -33.08 4.93
N ILE A 163 -15.51 -31.94 4.33
CA ILE A 163 -14.97 -30.62 4.69
C ILE A 163 -16.09 -29.60 4.85
N SER A 164 -15.92 -28.63 5.74
CA SER A 164 -16.88 -27.53 5.90
C SER A 164 -16.97 -26.71 4.62
N THR A 165 -18.18 -26.57 4.07
CA THR A 165 -18.47 -25.66 2.97
C THR A 165 -18.59 -24.23 3.47
N GLY A 166 -18.40 -23.26 2.58
CA GLY A 166 -18.46 -21.83 2.87
C GLY A 166 -17.19 -21.09 2.47
N LEU A 167 -16.99 -19.91 3.06
CA LEU A 167 -15.87 -19.04 2.75
C LEU A 167 -14.63 -19.43 3.58
N TRP A 168 -13.57 -19.85 2.89
CA TRP A 168 -12.28 -20.20 3.47
C TRP A 168 -11.31 -19.04 3.33
N LYS A 169 -10.36 -18.98 4.27
CA LYS A 169 -9.36 -17.91 4.36
C LYS A 169 -7.96 -18.49 4.49
N VAL A 170 -7.08 -18.14 3.56
CA VAL A 170 -5.64 -18.37 3.69
C VAL A 170 -5.04 -17.16 4.39
N VAL A 171 -4.23 -17.38 5.43
CA VAL A 171 -3.55 -16.30 6.17
C VAL A 171 -2.05 -16.50 6.11
N ALA A 172 -1.32 -15.46 5.73
CA ALA A 172 0.13 -15.41 5.73
C ALA A 172 0.63 -14.25 6.61
N LYS A 173 1.77 -14.45 7.27
CA LYS A 173 2.40 -13.49 8.18
C LYS A 173 3.91 -13.54 8.01
N PHE A 174 4.58 -12.39 8.11
CA PHE A 174 6.04 -12.36 8.21
C PHE A 174 6.47 -12.79 9.62
N LYS A 175 7.49 -13.64 9.73
CA LYS A 175 8.07 -14.03 11.04
C LYS A 175 8.66 -12.82 11.79
N SER A 176 9.17 -11.83 11.06
CA SER A 176 9.67 -10.55 11.61
C SER A 176 8.55 -9.72 12.24
N ASN A 177 7.36 -9.75 11.65
CA ASN A 177 6.18 -8.98 12.07
C ASN A 177 4.91 -9.86 12.09
N PRO A 178 4.75 -10.72 13.13
CA PRO A 178 3.63 -11.66 13.21
C PRO A 178 2.28 -10.98 13.48
N GLN A 179 2.29 -9.67 13.77
CA GLN A 179 1.09 -8.88 14.03
C GLN A 179 0.36 -8.49 12.75
N GLN A 180 1.09 -8.41 11.63
CA GLN A 180 0.50 -8.09 10.34
C GLN A 180 0.18 -9.36 9.57
N SER A 181 -1.11 -9.62 9.38
CA SER A 181 -1.62 -10.70 8.53
C SER A 181 -2.05 -10.18 7.17
N TYR A 182 -1.79 -11.00 6.16
CA TYR A 182 -2.32 -10.86 4.82
C TYR A 182 -3.20 -12.08 4.55
N SER A 183 -4.32 -11.86 3.87
CA SER A 183 -5.26 -12.94 3.60
C SER A 183 -5.83 -12.89 2.20
N ALA A 184 -6.16 -14.06 1.68
CA ALA A 184 -7.02 -14.23 0.52
C ALA A 184 -8.13 -15.23 0.87
N GLU A 185 -9.27 -15.06 0.23
CA GLU A 185 -10.46 -15.85 0.48
C GLU A 185 -10.82 -16.68 -0.75
N PHE A 186 -11.33 -17.89 -0.53
CA PHE A 186 -11.86 -18.76 -1.57
C PHE A 186 -13.08 -19.50 -1.04
N GLU A 187 -14.04 -19.82 -1.89
CA GLU A 187 -15.24 -20.54 -1.50
C GLU A 187 -15.03 -22.05 -1.69
N VAL A 188 -15.42 -22.84 -0.69
CA VAL A 188 -15.56 -24.29 -0.82
C VAL A 188 -17.05 -24.60 -0.84
N LYS A 189 -17.53 -25.18 -1.91
CA LYS A 189 -18.92 -25.64 -1.97
C LYS A 189 -19.02 -26.95 -2.72
N GLU A 190 -20.05 -27.71 -2.39
CA GLU A 190 -20.46 -28.81 -3.24
C GLU A 190 -20.86 -28.22 -4.58
N TYR A 191 -20.05 -28.51 -5.60
CA TYR A 191 -20.28 -28.01 -6.93
C TYR A 191 -20.94 -29.12 -7.74
N VAL A 192 -22.04 -28.76 -8.39
CA VAL A 192 -22.51 -29.46 -9.56
C VAL A 192 -21.99 -28.65 -10.74
N LEU A 193 -21.16 -29.24 -11.60
CA LEU A 193 -20.73 -28.59 -12.85
C LEU A 193 -21.98 -28.31 -13.70
N PRO A 194 -22.38 -27.04 -13.88
CA PRO A 194 -23.43 -26.71 -14.81
C PRO A 194 -22.91 -27.08 -16.20
N SER A 195 -23.67 -27.86 -16.95
CA SER A 195 -23.33 -28.16 -18.34
C SER A 195 -23.40 -26.92 -19.25
N PHE A 196 -23.97 -25.81 -18.75
CA PHE A 196 -24.19 -24.56 -19.47
C PHE A 196 -24.08 -23.33 -18.56
N GLU A 197 -23.71 -22.20 -19.14
CA GLU A 197 -23.68 -20.87 -18.54
C GLU A 197 -24.98 -20.13 -18.84
N VAL A 198 -25.51 -19.36 -17.87
CA VAL A 198 -26.66 -18.46 -18.05
C VAL A 198 -26.22 -17.02 -17.78
N LYS A 199 -26.51 -16.12 -18.72
CA LYS A 199 -26.27 -14.67 -18.61
C LYS A 199 -27.61 -13.94 -18.59
N LEU A 200 -27.77 -13.09 -17.59
CA LEU A 200 -28.89 -12.16 -17.49
C LEU A 200 -28.40 -10.77 -17.91
N ILE A 201 -28.97 -10.24 -18.98
CA ILE A 201 -28.52 -9.00 -19.63
C ILE A 201 -29.68 -8.00 -19.55
N PRO A 202 -29.71 -7.11 -18.55
CA PRO A 202 -30.73 -6.08 -18.48
C PRO A 202 -30.53 -5.06 -19.62
N GLU A 203 -31.62 -4.49 -20.14
CA GLU A 203 -31.53 -3.44 -21.18
C GLU A 203 -30.90 -2.14 -20.65
N SER A 204 -31.03 -1.89 -19.34
CA SER A 204 -30.43 -0.76 -18.63
C SER A 204 -29.77 -1.23 -17.34
N SER A 205 -28.64 -0.62 -16.97
CA SER A 205 -27.93 -0.90 -15.72
C SER A 205 -28.66 -0.36 -14.47
N PHE A 206 -29.71 0.45 -14.66
CA PHE A 206 -30.56 0.99 -13.59
C PHE A 206 -32.03 1.03 -14.03
N PHE A 207 -32.93 0.99 -13.05
CA PHE A 207 -34.37 1.05 -13.24
C PHE A 207 -34.94 2.24 -12.46
N TYR A 208 -35.64 3.16 -13.12
CA TYR A 208 -36.28 4.28 -12.43
C TYR A 208 -37.62 3.86 -11.83
N VAL A 209 -38.00 4.49 -10.72
CA VAL A 209 -39.25 4.18 -10.00
C VAL A 209 -40.50 4.44 -10.86
N ASP A 210 -40.41 5.38 -11.82
CA ASP A 210 -41.46 5.73 -12.77
C ASP A 210 -41.39 4.93 -14.09
N SER A 211 -40.39 4.05 -14.24
CA SER A 211 -40.28 3.17 -15.40
C SER A 211 -41.42 2.14 -15.40
N ARG A 212 -42.04 1.96 -16.57
CA ARG A 212 -43.19 1.06 -16.72
C ARG A 212 -42.79 -0.41 -16.77
N GLU A 213 -41.60 -0.71 -17.28
CA GLU A 213 -41.14 -2.06 -17.56
C GLU A 213 -39.65 -2.22 -17.30
N LEU A 214 -39.26 -3.41 -16.85
CA LEU A 214 -37.88 -3.84 -16.68
C LEU A 214 -37.66 -5.07 -17.54
N THR A 215 -36.88 -4.92 -18.61
CA THR A 215 -36.56 -6.02 -19.53
C THR A 215 -35.19 -6.61 -19.18
N VAL A 216 -35.15 -7.94 -19.05
CA VAL A 216 -33.92 -8.70 -18.82
C VAL A 216 -33.84 -9.82 -19.84
N ASN A 217 -32.86 -9.73 -20.72
CA ASN A 217 -32.59 -10.75 -21.72
C ASN A 217 -31.87 -11.93 -21.07
N ILE A 218 -32.27 -13.15 -21.42
CA ILE A 218 -31.67 -14.38 -20.92
C ILE A 218 -30.92 -15.02 -22.06
N LYS A 219 -29.63 -15.24 -21.89
CA LYS A 219 -28.81 -16.02 -22.81
C LYS A 219 -28.28 -17.25 -22.08
N ALA A 220 -28.48 -18.45 -22.63
CA ALA A 220 -27.96 -19.68 -22.04
C ALA A 220 -27.20 -20.48 -23.09
N SER A 221 -25.95 -20.83 -22.80
CA SER A 221 -25.07 -21.55 -23.72
C SER A 221 -24.29 -22.64 -22.99
N TYR A 222 -24.21 -23.82 -23.58
CA TYR A 222 -23.32 -24.88 -23.12
C TYR A 222 -21.87 -24.40 -23.04
N LEU A 223 -21.07 -25.03 -22.18
CA LEU A 223 -19.65 -24.67 -22.02
C LEU A 223 -18.81 -24.84 -23.31
N PHE A 224 -19.32 -25.61 -24.28
CA PHE A 224 -18.73 -25.80 -25.62
C PHE A 224 -19.29 -24.84 -26.68
N GLY A 225 -20.10 -23.84 -26.27
CA GLY A 225 -20.51 -22.70 -27.10
C GLY A 225 -21.84 -22.84 -27.85
N GLN A 226 -22.51 -23.99 -27.82
CA GLN A 226 -23.84 -24.12 -28.40
C GLN A 226 -24.90 -23.50 -27.47
N GLU A 227 -25.92 -22.88 -28.05
CA GLU A 227 -27.04 -22.34 -27.28
C GLU A 227 -27.88 -23.47 -26.67
N VAL A 228 -28.54 -23.19 -25.55
CA VAL A 228 -29.39 -24.15 -24.84
C VAL A 228 -30.82 -24.02 -25.35
N ASP A 229 -31.40 -25.13 -25.83
CA ASP A 229 -32.84 -25.25 -26.01
C ASP A 229 -33.48 -25.69 -24.70
N GLY A 230 -34.33 -24.84 -24.12
CA GLY A 230 -34.95 -25.12 -22.83
C GLY A 230 -35.96 -24.09 -22.37
N MET A 231 -36.42 -24.27 -21.13
CA MET A 231 -37.39 -23.39 -20.49
C MET A 231 -36.77 -22.73 -19.25
N ALA A 232 -36.89 -21.41 -19.16
CA ALA A 232 -36.52 -20.63 -17.99
C ALA A 232 -37.76 -20.19 -17.21
N TYR A 233 -37.65 -20.19 -15.88
CA TYR A 233 -38.64 -19.60 -14.97
C TYR A 233 -37.99 -18.41 -14.27
N VAL A 234 -38.55 -17.21 -14.47
CA VAL A 234 -38.00 -15.96 -13.96
C VAL A 234 -38.96 -15.36 -12.95
N VAL A 235 -38.42 -14.87 -11.84
CA VAL A 235 -39.18 -14.16 -10.81
C VAL A 235 -38.42 -12.90 -10.46
N PHE A 236 -39.07 -11.74 -10.55
CA PHE A 236 -38.53 -10.48 -10.08
C PHE A 236 -38.73 -10.31 -8.58
N GLY A 237 -37.91 -9.46 -7.97
CA GLY A 237 -37.99 -9.12 -6.56
C GLY A 237 -37.11 -7.92 -6.24
N VAL A 238 -37.24 -7.42 -5.02
CA VAL A 238 -36.41 -6.35 -4.49
C VAL A 238 -35.51 -6.89 -3.37
N MET A 239 -34.28 -6.39 -3.31
CA MET A 239 -33.36 -6.61 -2.20
C MET A 239 -33.41 -5.38 -1.30
N GLN A 240 -33.75 -5.55 -0.02
CA GLN A 240 -33.73 -4.49 0.99
C GLN A 240 -33.02 -5.02 2.24
N ASP A 241 -31.92 -4.37 2.65
CA ASP A 241 -31.12 -4.76 3.82
C ASP A 241 -30.74 -6.26 3.83
N ASP A 242 -30.18 -6.76 2.72
CA ASP A 242 -29.85 -8.18 2.46
C ASP A 242 -31.03 -9.16 2.50
N HIS A 243 -32.26 -8.68 2.72
CA HIS A 243 -33.47 -9.48 2.62
C HIS A 243 -34.06 -9.42 1.21
N LYS A 244 -34.22 -10.60 0.61
CA LYS A 244 -34.86 -10.76 -0.70
C LYS A 244 -36.38 -10.84 -0.54
N LYS A 245 -37.11 -9.88 -1.09
CA LYS A 245 -38.57 -9.93 -1.23
C LYS A 245 -38.93 -10.22 -2.69
N SER A 246 -39.42 -11.42 -2.96
CA SER A 246 -39.90 -11.80 -4.30
C SER A 246 -41.26 -11.18 -4.62
N PHE A 247 -41.56 -11.03 -5.91
CA PHE A 247 -42.87 -10.68 -6.43
C PHE A 247 -43.44 -11.89 -7.17
N PRO A 248 -44.16 -12.81 -6.50
CA PRO A 248 -44.61 -14.06 -7.12
C PRO A 248 -45.48 -13.85 -8.37
N SER A 249 -46.22 -12.75 -8.44
CA SER A 249 -47.03 -12.37 -9.61
C SER A 249 -46.21 -12.04 -10.87
N SER A 250 -44.90 -11.82 -10.72
CA SER A 250 -43.96 -11.60 -11.83
C SER A 250 -43.38 -12.90 -12.40
N LEU A 251 -43.81 -14.08 -11.90
CA LEU A 251 -43.34 -15.37 -12.43
C LEU A 251 -43.65 -15.47 -13.92
N GLN A 252 -42.61 -15.53 -14.73
CA GLN A 252 -42.71 -15.72 -16.17
C GLN A 252 -42.01 -17.00 -16.59
N ARG A 253 -42.65 -17.75 -17.49
CA ARG A 253 -42.06 -18.91 -18.15
C ARG A 253 -41.63 -18.49 -19.55
N VAL A 254 -40.33 -18.47 -19.80
CA VAL A 254 -39.73 -17.98 -21.05
C VAL A 254 -39.03 -19.14 -21.73
N GLN A 255 -39.26 -19.31 -23.03
CA GLN A 255 -38.53 -20.30 -23.83
C GLN A 255 -37.17 -19.69 -24.21
N VAL A 256 -36.10 -20.45 -23.99
CA VAL A 256 -34.75 -20.08 -24.43
C VAL A 256 -34.55 -20.79 -25.77
N ILE A 257 -34.76 -20.07 -26.88
CA ILE A 257 -34.84 -20.65 -28.23
C ILE A 257 -33.58 -20.31 -29.03
N THR A 258 -33.06 -21.28 -29.77
CA THR A 258 -32.24 -21.07 -30.98
C THR A 258 -33.15 -20.76 -32.17
N TYR A 259 -33.12 -19.54 -32.70
CA TYR A 259 -33.67 -19.32 -34.03
C TYR A 259 -32.79 -20.09 -35.03
N PHE A 260 -33.30 -21.21 -35.53
CA PHE A 260 -32.89 -21.67 -36.85
C PHE A 260 -33.54 -20.70 -37.84
N ASP A 261 -32.76 -19.74 -38.33
CA ASP A 261 -33.12 -19.05 -39.56
C ASP A 261 -33.03 -20.09 -40.68
N ASP A 262 -34.15 -20.73 -40.99
CA ASP A 262 -34.33 -21.42 -42.27
C ASP A 262 -34.37 -20.34 -43.37
N CYS A 263 -33.26 -20.15 -44.07
CA CYS A 263 -33.18 -19.54 -45.40
C CYS A 263 -32.16 -20.30 -46.26
#